data_AF-A0AA50KRI0-F1
#
_entry.id   AF-A0AA50KRI0-F1
#
_cell.length_a   1.000
_cell.length_b   1.000
_cell.length_c   1.000
_cell.angle_alpha   90.00
_cell.angle_beta   90.00
_cell.angle_gamma   90.00
#
_symmetry.space_group_name_H-M   'P 1'
#
loop_
_entity.id
_entity.type
_entity.pdbx_description
1 polymer ?
#
loop_
_entity_poly.entity_id
_entity_poly.type
_entity_poly.pdbx_seq_one_letter_code
_entity_poly.pdbx_strand_id
1 'polypeptide(L)'
;MTELLPARLFAPLALSAVAALALLVWILKNGELCPGQRRRIGDGAMSVWAVFGLALMLGVEAAVPAFMLWLGGATLVVGLGAVLYQARMQGKRSLSVSWHYPALVLALLFGALVSWRMGPGWALLAAGAGGCVFAHLIMVRARHRLQAFNVLLPLAGSAFGVLWLLALAVRAAGLEDAALAALVMPFVQVSAAVLVGALVWLLPLLRKEQTKPPVIAVAALLILGALTLGQGMIWHMAGNIS
;
A
#
# COMPACT_ATOMS: atom_id res chain seq x y z
N MET A 1 -10.10 -15.18 17.26
CA MET A 1 -9.30 -14.94 16.02
C MET A 1 -9.25 -13.46 15.60
N THR A 2 -10.12 -12.59 16.12
CA THR A 2 -10.18 -11.14 15.82
C THR A 2 -9.13 -10.29 16.55
N GLU A 3 -8.66 -10.74 17.73
CA GLU A 3 -7.70 -10.01 18.59
C GLU A 3 -6.36 -9.66 17.90
N LEU A 4 -5.94 -10.43 16.88
CA LEU A 4 -4.67 -10.20 16.16
C LEU A 4 -4.86 -9.47 14.83
N LEU A 5 -6.09 -9.14 14.45
CA LEU A 5 -6.38 -8.47 13.19
C LEU A 5 -5.70 -7.09 13.09
N PRO A 6 -5.70 -6.23 14.13
CA PRO A 6 -5.02 -4.94 14.07
C PRO A 6 -3.52 -5.07 13.80
N ALA A 7 -2.86 -6.04 14.45
CA ALA A 7 -1.44 -6.30 14.28
C ALA A 7 -1.08 -6.80 12.87
N ARG A 8 -1.95 -7.60 12.25
CA ARG A 8 -1.77 -8.11 10.88
C ARG A 8 -2.02 -7.05 9.81
N LEU A 9 -2.94 -6.11 10.06
CA LEU A 9 -3.28 -5.05 9.12
C LEU A 9 -2.32 -3.85 9.18
N PHE A 10 -1.78 -3.55 10.36
CA PHE A 10 -0.95 -2.36 10.61
C PHE A 10 0.16 -2.17 9.57
N ALA A 11 1.05 -3.15 9.44
CA ALA A 11 2.24 -3.02 8.60
C ALA A 11 1.92 -3.01 7.10
N PRO A 12 1.10 -3.94 6.54
CA PRO A 12 0.70 -3.87 5.15
C PRO A 12 0.02 -2.55 4.77
N LEU A 13 -0.89 -2.05 5.61
CA LEU A 13 -1.65 -0.83 5.31
C LEU A 13 -0.76 0.41 5.36
N ALA A 14 0.09 0.52 6.38
CA ALA A 14 1.07 1.59 6.52
C ALA A 14 2.04 1.64 5.33
N LEU A 15 2.66 0.52 4.98
CA LEU A 15 3.62 0.42 3.88
C LEU A 15 2.97 0.73 2.53
N SER A 16 1.73 0.25 2.32
CA SER A 16 0.95 0.56 1.13
C SER A 16 0.70 2.07 0.98
N ALA A 17 0.32 2.74 2.05
CA ALA A 17 0.08 4.18 2.05
C ALA A 17 1.38 4.98 1.80
N VAL A 18 2.48 4.61 2.46
CA VAL A 18 3.79 5.25 2.27
C VAL A 18 4.28 5.09 0.83
N ALA A 19 4.22 3.87 0.29
CA ALA A 19 4.66 3.60 -1.08
C ALA A 19 3.76 4.29 -2.12
N ALA A 20 2.44 4.30 -1.90
CA ALA A 20 1.52 5.05 -2.75
C ALA A 20 1.84 6.54 -2.72
N LEU A 21 2.09 7.14 -1.55
CA LEU A 21 2.50 8.54 -1.42
C LEU A 21 3.80 8.82 -2.20
N ALA A 22 4.81 7.96 -2.05
CA ALA A 22 6.08 8.11 -2.75
C ALA A 22 5.90 8.07 -4.27
N LEU A 23 5.11 7.12 -4.78
CA LEU A 23 4.78 7.01 -6.21
C LEU A 23 4.02 8.24 -6.70
N LEU A 24 3.00 8.69 -5.96
CA LEU A 24 2.21 9.87 -6.34
C LEU A 24 3.07 11.14 -6.35
N VAL A 25 3.92 11.36 -5.35
CA VAL A 25 4.83 12.52 -5.31
C VAL A 25 5.86 12.44 -6.44
N TRP A 26 6.37 11.25 -6.76
CA TRP A 26 7.27 11.03 -7.90
C TRP A 26 6.60 11.36 -9.24
N ILE A 27 5.36 10.90 -9.44
CA ILE A 27 4.55 11.24 -10.62
C ILE A 27 4.24 12.73 -10.67
N LEU A 28 3.92 13.36 -9.53
CA LEU A 28 3.71 14.80 -9.46
C LEU A 28 4.99 15.58 -9.75
N LYS A 29 6.18 15.04 -9.46
CA LYS A 29 7.45 15.72 -9.76
C LYS A 29 7.83 15.58 -11.23
N ASN A 30 7.76 14.37 -11.78
CA ASN A 30 8.35 14.02 -13.07
C ASN A 30 7.33 13.82 -14.21
N GLY A 31 6.04 13.69 -13.88
CA GLY A 31 5.00 13.48 -14.88
C GLY A 31 4.60 14.77 -15.59
N GLU A 32 4.47 14.69 -16.91
CA GLU A 32 3.88 15.73 -17.75
C GLU A 32 2.36 15.78 -17.54
N LEU A 33 1.97 16.40 -16.42
CA LEU A 33 0.57 16.49 -16.00
C LEU A 33 0.00 17.87 -16.29
N CYS A 34 -1.20 17.90 -16.89
CA CYS A 34 -1.95 19.15 -17.00
C CYS A 34 -2.29 19.69 -15.59
N PRO A 35 -2.36 21.02 -15.38
CA PRO A 35 -2.63 21.61 -14.06
C PRO A 35 -3.89 21.06 -13.37
N GLY A 36 -4.94 20.78 -14.15
CA GLY A 36 -6.17 20.17 -13.64
C GLY A 36 -6.00 18.73 -13.14
N GLN A 37 -5.13 17.93 -13.77
CA GLN A 37 -4.82 16.57 -13.33
C GLN A 37 -3.95 16.58 -12.09
N ARG A 38 -2.94 17.46 -12.06
CA ARG A 38 -2.08 17.68 -10.88
C ARG A 38 -2.92 17.99 -9.64
N ARG A 39 -3.91 18.88 -9.76
CA ARG A 39 -4.83 19.20 -8.65
C ARG A 39 -5.62 17.97 -8.18
N ARG A 40 -6.24 17.22 -9.10
CA ARG A 40 -7.04 16.03 -8.74
C ARG A 40 -6.22 14.92 -8.08
N ILE A 41 -4.97 14.72 -8.53
CA ILE A 41 -4.05 13.78 -7.89
C ILE A 41 -3.67 14.28 -6.49
N GLY A 42 -3.38 15.57 -6.33
CA GLY A 42 -3.11 16.19 -5.04
C GLY A 42 -4.30 16.07 -4.06
N ASP A 43 -5.52 16.30 -4.54
CA ASP A 43 -6.74 16.09 -3.74
C ASP A 43 -6.91 14.61 -3.34
N GLY A 44 -6.48 13.69 -4.22
CA GLY A 44 -6.40 12.27 -3.95
C GLY A 44 -5.41 11.88 -2.84
N ALA A 45 -4.42 12.71 -2.53
CA ALA A 45 -3.49 12.48 -1.43
C ALA A 45 -4.21 12.46 -0.07
N MET A 46 -5.37 13.12 0.07
CA MET A 46 -6.22 12.98 1.28
C MET A 46 -6.60 11.52 1.54
N SER A 47 -6.93 10.76 0.49
CA SER A 47 -7.29 9.35 0.65
C SER A 47 -6.09 8.52 1.13
N VAL A 48 -4.88 8.85 0.68
CA VAL A 48 -3.65 8.19 1.16
C VAL A 48 -3.40 8.49 2.63
N TRP A 49 -3.56 9.75 3.06
CA TRP A 49 -3.43 10.12 4.46
C TRP A 49 -4.53 9.53 5.34
N ALA A 50 -5.75 9.38 4.84
CA ALA A 50 -6.82 8.68 5.55
C ALA A 50 -6.48 7.20 5.80
N VAL A 51 -5.95 6.51 4.77
CA VAL A 51 -5.48 5.12 4.92
C VAL A 51 -4.29 5.03 5.87
N PHE A 52 -3.35 5.97 5.80
CA PHE A 52 -2.24 6.05 6.74
C PHE A 52 -2.71 6.29 8.18
N GLY A 53 -3.68 7.19 8.39
CA GLY A 53 -4.30 7.43 9.69
C GLY A 53 -5.01 6.20 10.24
N LEU A 54 -5.76 5.46 9.39
CA LEU A 54 -6.34 4.17 9.76
C LEU A 54 -5.26 3.17 10.18
N ALA A 55 -4.14 3.10 9.45
CA ALA A 55 -3.01 2.27 9.83
C ALA A 55 -2.48 2.66 11.22
N LEU A 56 -2.33 3.95 11.53
CA LEU A 56 -1.88 4.38 12.87
C LEU A 56 -2.87 3.99 13.98
N MET A 57 -4.18 4.13 13.74
CA MET A 57 -5.20 3.68 14.71
C MET A 57 -5.06 2.17 14.98
N LEU A 58 -4.87 1.36 13.94
CA LEU A 58 -4.59 -0.07 14.10
C LEU A 58 -3.27 -0.34 14.83
N GLY A 59 -2.28 0.54 14.68
CA GLY A 59 -1.01 0.48 15.41
C GLY A 59 -1.17 0.75 16.90
N VAL A 60 -2.10 1.61 17.30
CA VAL A 60 -2.45 1.85 18.71
C VAL A 60 -3.04 0.58 19.32
N GLU A 61 -4.04 -0.01 18.64
CA GLU A 61 -4.66 -1.28 19.06
C GLU A 61 -3.67 -2.45 19.09
N ALA A 62 -2.70 -2.45 18.16
CA ALA A 62 -1.63 -3.45 18.10
C ALA A 62 -0.46 -3.20 19.07
N ALA A 63 -0.59 -2.23 19.99
CA ALA A 63 0.44 -1.85 20.97
C ALA A 63 1.83 -1.60 20.35
N VAL A 64 1.87 -0.96 19.17
CA VAL A 64 3.12 -0.58 18.51
C VAL A 64 3.90 0.41 19.40
N PRO A 65 5.25 0.33 19.47
CA PRO A 65 6.04 1.19 20.35
C PRO A 65 5.75 2.69 20.19
N ALA A 66 5.65 3.38 21.33
CA ALA A 66 5.21 4.77 21.41
C ALA A 66 5.98 5.73 20.50
N PHE A 67 7.30 5.55 20.34
CA PHE A 67 8.10 6.35 19.42
C PHE A 67 7.65 6.23 17.95
N MET A 68 7.24 5.03 17.50
CA MET A 68 6.70 4.86 16.14
C MET A 68 5.35 5.56 15.99
N LEU A 69 4.48 5.46 17.00
CA LEU A 69 3.19 6.12 16.99
C LEU A 69 3.36 7.64 16.99
N TRP A 70 4.33 8.17 17.74
CA TRP A 70 4.67 9.59 17.72
C TRP A 70 5.17 10.04 16.35
N LEU A 71 6.12 9.32 15.75
CA LEU A 71 6.63 9.61 14.40
C LEU A 71 5.52 9.52 13.35
N GLY A 72 4.68 8.48 13.43
CA GLY A 72 3.52 8.30 12.57
C GLY A 72 2.51 9.44 12.73
N GLY A 73 2.17 9.82 13.96
CA GLY A 73 1.29 10.94 14.27
C GLY A 73 1.83 12.26 13.72
N ALA A 74 3.12 12.55 13.92
CA ALA A 74 3.78 13.72 13.36
C ALA A 74 3.72 13.71 11.81
N THR A 75 3.98 12.56 11.19
CA THR A 75 3.87 12.37 9.74
C THR A 75 2.44 12.69 9.25
N LEU A 76 1.42 12.16 9.93
CA LEU A 76 0.02 12.37 9.58
C LEU A 76 -0.38 13.85 9.71
N VAL A 77 0.03 14.52 10.80
CA VAL A 77 -0.26 15.94 11.03
C VAL A 77 0.37 16.82 9.95
N VAL A 78 1.65 16.59 9.61
CA VAL A 78 2.34 17.34 8.55
C VAL A 78 1.69 17.07 7.19
N GLY A 79 1.36 15.81 6.91
CA GLY A 79 0.69 15.38 5.68
C GLY A 79 -0.69 16.01 5.49
N LEU A 80 -1.57 15.87 6.48
CA LEU A 80 -2.90 16.48 6.49
C LEU A 80 -2.81 18.01 6.45
N GLY A 81 -1.87 18.61 7.18
CA GLY A 81 -1.64 20.05 7.16
C GLY A 81 -1.33 20.57 5.75
N ALA A 82 -0.46 19.88 5.01
CA ALA A 82 -0.14 20.24 3.63
C ALA A 82 -1.36 20.17 2.71
N VAL A 83 -2.20 19.13 2.83
CA VAL A 83 -3.37 18.98 1.96
C VAL A 83 -4.52 19.89 2.36
N LEU A 84 -4.75 20.14 3.65
CA LEU A 84 -5.73 21.11 4.13
C LEU A 84 -5.33 22.54 3.72
N TYR A 85 -4.03 22.86 3.77
CA TYR A 85 -3.52 24.13 3.27
C TYR A 85 -3.77 24.28 1.76
N GLN A 86 -3.55 23.21 0.98
CA GLN A 86 -3.90 23.17 -0.45
C GLN A 86 -5.40 23.43 -0.67
N ALA A 87 -6.26 22.80 0.12
CA ALA A 87 -7.72 22.93 -0.01
C ALA A 87 -8.22 24.36 0.30
N ARG A 88 -7.54 25.08 1.20
CA ARG A 88 -7.85 26.48 1.54
C ARG A 88 -7.39 27.47 0.47
N MET A 89 -6.44 27.11 -0.38
CA MET A 89 -5.98 27.93 -1.51
C MET A 89 -7.01 27.88 -2.66
N GLN A 90 -8.22 28.41 -2.41
CA GLN A 90 -9.28 28.45 -3.41
C GLN A 90 -8.94 29.45 -4.53
N GLY A 91 -8.75 28.95 -5.74
CA GLY A 91 -8.71 29.76 -6.97
C GLY A 91 -7.33 30.06 -7.57
N LYS A 92 -6.22 29.68 -6.93
CA LYS A 92 -4.86 29.85 -7.49
C LYS A 92 -4.12 28.50 -7.53
N ARG A 93 -3.24 28.34 -8.54
CA ARG A 93 -2.40 27.16 -8.88
C ARG A 93 -2.25 26.11 -7.76
N SER A 94 -2.35 24.84 -8.14
CA SER A 94 -1.93 23.69 -7.29
C SER A 94 -0.61 24.01 -6.58
N LEU A 95 -0.53 23.69 -5.28
CA LEU A 95 0.72 23.86 -4.52
C LEU A 95 1.89 23.20 -5.26
N SER A 96 3.06 23.81 -5.12
CA SER A 96 4.30 23.19 -5.57
C SER A 96 4.45 21.83 -4.89
N VAL A 97 4.96 20.84 -5.63
CA VAL A 97 5.25 19.49 -5.12
C VAL A 97 6.14 19.54 -3.88
N SER A 98 6.97 20.58 -3.75
CA SER A 98 7.86 20.78 -2.62
C SER A 98 7.14 20.80 -1.27
N TRP A 99 5.87 21.21 -1.22
CA TRP A 99 5.07 21.19 0.01
C TRP A 99 4.77 19.78 0.52
N HIS A 100 4.84 18.76 -0.34
CA HIS A 100 4.67 17.37 0.07
C HIS A 100 5.97 16.70 0.52
N TYR A 101 7.15 17.32 0.28
CA TYR A 101 8.44 16.70 0.63
C TYR A 101 8.64 16.48 2.13
N PRO A 102 8.32 17.41 3.04
CA PRO A 102 8.46 17.16 4.47
C PRO A 102 7.62 15.95 4.92
N ALA A 103 6.36 15.88 4.46
CA ALA A 103 5.47 14.77 4.77
C ALA A 103 5.97 13.46 4.15
N LEU A 104 6.50 13.49 2.92
CA LEU A 104 7.08 12.33 2.26
C LEU A 104 8.31 11.81 3.00
N VAL A 105 9.23 12.69 3.40
CA VAL A 105 10.44 12.29 4.14
C VAL A 105 10.06 11.61 5.45
N LEU A 106 9.14 12.20 6.23
CA LEU A 106 8.64 11.60 7.46
C LEU A 106 7.95 10.25 7.20
N ALA A 107 7.14 10.15 6.15
CA ALA A 107 6.47 8.91 5.76
C ALA A 107 7.46 7.82 5.36
N LEU A 108 8.53 8.16 4.64
CA LEU A 108 9.60 7.23 4.27
C LEU A 108 10.40 6.78 5.49
N LEU A 109 10.70 7.68 6.44
CA LEU A 109 11.35 7.32 7.71
C LEU A 109 10.47 6.36 8.53
N PHE A 110 9.18 6.64 8.64
CA PHE A 110 8.23 5.76 9.29
C PHE A 110 8.13 4.40 8.57
N GLY A 111 8.04 4.41 7.23
CA GLY A 111 8.03 3.21 6.40
C GLY A 111 9.30 2.37 6.55
N ALA A 112 10.47 3.01 6.64
CA ALA A 112 11.75 2.33 6.88
C ALA A 112 11.76 1.65 8.27
N LEU A 113 11.20 2.31 9.29
CA LEU A 113 11.11 1.75 10.63
C LEU A 113 10.13 0.55 10.70
N VAL A 114 8.98 0.65 10.02
CA VAL A 114 8.07 -0.50 9.84
C VAL A 114 8.78 -1.62 9.07
N SER A 115 9.55 -1.27 8.03
CA SER A 115 10.30 -2.24 7.22
C SER A 115 11.36 -2.99 8.02
N TRP A 116 12.06 -2.28 8.90
CA TRP A 116 13.03 -2.88 9.81
C TRP A 116 12.40 -3.92 10.73
N ARG A 117 11.22 -3.61 11.29
CA ARG A 117 10.46 -4.52 12.18
C ARG A 117 9.88 -5.73 11.46
N MET A 118 9.35 -5.52 10.25
CA MET A 118 8.70 -6.56 9.45
C MET A 118 9.68 -7.45 8.69
N GLY A 119 10.91 -6.98 8.49
CA GLY A 119 11.88 -7.58 7.56
C GLY A 119 11.87 -6.83 6.23
N PRO A 120 13.01 -6.24 5.78
CA PRO A 120 13.05 -5.38 4.61
C PRO A 120 12.52 -6.02 3.32
N GLY A 121 12.77 -7.32 3.12
CA GLY A 121 12.28 -8.07 1.95
C GLY A 121 10.75 -8.14 1.92
N TRP A 122 10.13 -8.56 3.01
CA TRP A 122 8.67 -8.58 3.15
C TRP A 122 8.11 -7.18 2.99
N ALA A 123 8.69 -6.19 3.67
CA ALA A 123 8.20 -4.84 3.61
C ALA A 123 8.22 -4.25 2.18
N LEU A 124 9.27 -4.54 1.40
CA LEU A 124 9.37 -4.15 0.00
C LEU A 124 8.25 -4.78 -0.85
N LEU A 125 7.98 -6.07 -0.67
CA LEU A 125 6.95 -6.77 -1.42
C LEU A 125 5.53 -6.25 -1.06
N ALA A 126 5.26 -5.99 0.22
CA ALA A 126 4.00 -5.37 0.66
C ALA A 126 3.84 -3.93 0.15
N ALA A 127 4.89 -3.12 0.30
CA ALA A 127 4.95 -1.75 -0.19
C ALA A 127 4.77 -1.69 -1.71
N GLY A 128 5.40 -2.60 -2.45
CA GLY A 128 5.29 -2.68 -3.91
C GLY A 128 3.89 -3.05 -4.38
N ALA A 129 3.33 -4.17 -3.89
CA ALA A 129 2.00 -4.61 -4.29
C ALA A 129 0.90 -3.61 -3.86
N GLY A 130 0.90 -3.23 -2.59
CA GLY A 130 -0.08 -2.33 -2.01
C GLY A 130 0.07 -0.89 -2.47
N GLY A 131 1.30 -0.39 -2.57
CA GLY A 131 1.59 0.96 -3.07
C GLY A 131 1.19 1.15 -4.52
N CYS A 132 1.49 0.17 -5.38
CA CYS A 132 1.09 0.24 -6.79
C CYS A 132 -0.44 0.24 -6.95
N VAL A 133 -1.18 -0.58 -6.20
CA VAL A 133 -2.64 -0.65 -6.34
C VAL A 133 -3.33 0.60 -5.82
N PHE A 134 -2.87 1.15 -4.70
CA PHE A 134 -3.39 2.43 -4.19
C PHE A 134 -3.04 3.60 -5.09
N ALA A 135 -1.78 3.71 -5.55
CA ALA A 135 -1.38 4.77 -6.47
C ALA A 135 -2.23 4.72 -7.75
N HIS A 136 -2.42 3.52 -8.31
CA HIS A 136 -3.23 3.34 -9.51
C HIS A 136 -4.70 3.73 -9.28
N LEU A 137 -5.29 3.36 -8.13
CA LEU A 137 -6.66 3.75 -7.77
C LEU A 137 -6.83 5.27 -7.74
N ILE A 138 -5.89 5.98 -7.10
CA ILE A 138 -5.91 7.45 -7.01
C ILE A 138 -5.75 8.08 -8.38
N MET A 139 -4.82 7.57 -9.20
CA MET A 139 -4.60 8.06 -10.55
C MET A 139 -5.86 7.91 -11.42
N VAL A 140 -6.50 6.74 -11.41
CA VAL A 140 -7.71 6.47 -12.20
C VAL A 140 -8.85 7.38 -11.76
N ARG A 141 -9.03 7.60 -10.44
CA ARG A 141 -9.98 8.59 -9.91
C ARG A 141 -9.68 10.01 -10.38
N ALA A 142 -8.40 10.37 -10.49
CA ALA A 142 -7.96 11.67 -11.00
C ALA A 142 -8.11 11.85 -12.52
N ARG A 143 -8.51 10.79 -13.25
CA ARG A 143 -8.58 10.76 -14.73
C ARG A 143 -7.26 11.16 -15.38
N HIS A 144 -6.16 10.50 -14.98
CA HIS A 144 -4.86 10.71 -15.62
C HIS A 144 -4.89 10.34 -17.11
N ARG A 145 -4.01 10.95 -17.90
CA ARG A 145 -3.84 10.67 -19.34
C ARG A 145 -2.63 9.78 -19.63
N LEU A 146 -1.81 9.51 -18.61
CA LEU A 146 -0.57 8.75 -18.74
C LEU A 146 -0.86 7.25 -18.91
N GLN A 147 -1.07 6.81 -20.16
CA GLN A 147 -1.45 5.42 -20.47
C GLN A 147 -0.41 4.39 -19.99
N ALA A 148 0.88 4.75 -19.97
CA ALA A 148 1.96 3.89 -19.50
C ALA A 148 1.72 3.38 -18.06
N PHE A 149 1.13 4.20 -17.17
CA PHE A 149 0.86 3.79 -15.80
C PHE A 149 -0.31 2.82 -15.66
N ASN A 150 -1.25 2.80 -16.61
CA ASN A 150 -2.31 1.80 -16.67
C ASN A 150 -1.78 0.39 -17.00
N VAL A 151 -0.56 0.31 -17.53
CA VAL A 151 0.13 -0.95 -17.83
C VAL A 151 1.14 -1.26 -16.73
N LEU A 152 1.99 -0.29 -16.39
CA LEU A 152 3.12 -0.49 -15.47
C LEU A 152 2.65 -0.79 -14.04
N LEU A 153 1.66 -0.07 -13.51
CA LEU A 153 1.25 -0.25 -12.11
C LEU A 153 0.57 -1.61 -11.86
N PRO A 154 -0.38 -2.09 -12.70
CA PRO A 154 -0.92 -3.43 -12.55
C PRO A 154 0.13 -4.53 -12.70
N LEU A 155 1.04 -4.41 -13.68
CA LEU A 155 2.07 -5.43 -13.91
C LEU A 155 3.07 -5.47 -12.76
N ALA A 156 3.60 -4.32 -12.34
CA ALA A 156 4.54 -4.24 -11.23
C ALA A 156 3.90 -4.70 -9.91
N GLY A 157 2.69 -4.21 -9.60
CA GLY A 157 1.99 -4.60 -8.37
C GLY A 157 1.64 -6.09 -8.34
N SER A 158 1.21 -6.67 -9.47
CA SER A 158 0.97 -8.11 -9.59
C SER A 158 2.27 -8.91 -9.46
N ALA A 159 3.38 -8.43 -10.05
CA ALA A 159 4.69 -9.06 -9.91
C ALA A 159 5.15 -9.08 -8.44
N PHE A 160 4.99 -7.98 -7.70
CA PHE A 160 5.26 -7.96 -6.26
C PHE A 160 4.37 -8.95 -5.48
N GLY A 161 3.09 -9.07 -5.85
CA GLY A 161 2.19 -10.07 -5.25
C GLY A 161 2.60 -11.51 -5.54
N VAL A 162 3.05 -11.82 -6.75
CA VAL A 162 3.59 -13.14 -7.12
C VAL A 162 4.88 -13.43 -6.36
N LEU A 163 5.81 -12.46 -6.33
CA LEU A 163 7.06 -12.59 -5.56
C LEU A 163 6.80 -12.79 -4.06
N TRP A 164 5.75 -12.16 -3.52
CA TRP A 164 5.30 -12.39 -2.15
C TRP A 164 4.89 -13.86 -1.93
N LEU A 165 4.08 -14.43 -2.83
CA LEU A 165 3.69 -15.85 -2.75
C LEU A 165 4.90 -16.78 -2.85
N LEU A 166 5.81 -16.51 -3.77
CA LEU A 166 7.03 -17.29 -3.93
C LEU A 166 7.91 -17.23 -2.68
N ALA A 167 8.08 -16.04 -2.10
CA ALA A 167 8.82 -15.88 -0.85
C ALA A 167 8.19 -16.65 0.31
N LEU A 168 6.85 -16.64 0.43
CA LEU A 168 6.13 -17.46 1.42
C LEU A 168 6.34 -18.95 1.18
N ALA A 169 6.26 -19.42 -0.06
CA ALA A 169 6.48 -20.83 -0.41
C ALA A 169 7.91 -21.29 -0.09
N VAL A 170 8.92 -20.48 -0.45
CA VAL A 170 10.32 -20.75 -0.12
C VAL A 170 10.52 -20.82 1.39
N ARG A 171 9.91 -19.90 2.16
CA ARG A 171 9.99 -19.93 3.62
C ARG A 171 9.30 -21.15 4.22
N ALA A 172 8.16 -21.57 3.67
CA ALA A 172 7.40 -22.71 4.13
C ALA A 172 8.10 -24.06 3.83
N ALA A 173 8.90 -24.14 2.76
CA ALA A 173 9.63 -25.35 2.38
C ALA A 173 10.68 -25.80 3.42
N GLY A 174 11.07 -24.91 4.34
CA GLY A 174 11.99 -25.23 5.44
C GLY A 174 11.31 -25.65 6.74
N LEU A 175 9.98 -25.84 6.76
CA LEU A 175 9.23 -26.20 7.95
C LEU A 175 8.97 -27.71 8.03
N GLU A 176 8.80 -28.21 9.25
CA GLU A 176 8.36 -29.59 9.52
C GLU A 176 6.91 -29.82 9.07
N ASP A 177 6.57 -31.08 8.76
CA ASP A 177 5.26 -31.46 8.18
C ASP A 177 4.06 -30.97 9.00
N ALA A 178 4.15 -31.04 10.34
CA ALA A 178 3.09 -30.57 11.23
C ALA A 178 2.85 -29.05 11.13
N ALA A 179 3.93 -28.27 11.04
CA ALA A 179 3.85 -26.81 10.87
C ALA A 179 3.41 -26.44 9.44
N LEU A 180 3.84 -27.20 8.44
CA LEU A 180 3.44 -27.03 7.05
C LEU A 180 1.94 -27.27 6.86
N ALA A 181 1.38 -28.33 7.46
CA ALA A 181 -0.04 -28.66 7.38
C ALA A 181 -0.93 -27.50 7.88
N ALA A 182 -0.50 -26.79 8.92
CA ALA A 182 -1.21 -25.63 9.45
C ALA A 182 -1.20 -24.41 8.50
N LEU A 183 -0.26 -24.34 7.56
CA LEU A 183 -0.11 -23.22 6.63
C LEU A 183 -0.75 -23.45 5.26
N VAL A 184 -1.16 -24.67 4.92
CA VAL A 184 -1.78 -25.00 3.62
C VAL A 184 -3.01 -24.13 3.35
N MET A 185 -3.96 -24.10 4.28
CA MET A 185 -5.20 -23.33 4.07
C MET A 185 -4.96 -21.81 3.99
N PRO A 186 -4.19 -21.18 4.91
CA PRO A 186 -3.77 -19.79 4.75
C PRO A 186 -3.06 -19.50 3.42
N PHE A 187 -2.17 -20.39 2.97
CA PHE A 187 -1.46 -20.22 1.70
C PHE A 187 -2.41 -20.23 0.51
N VAL A 188 -3.39 -21.14 0.49
CA VAL A 188 -4.43 -21.20 -0.55
C VAL A 188 -5.25 -19.91 -0.55
N GLN A 189 -5.62 -19.38 0.61
CA GLN A 189 -6.38 -18.13 0.71
C GLN A 189 -5.58 -16.92 0.19
N VAL A 190 -4.30 -16.79 0.56
CA VAL A 190 -3.43 -15.73 0.04
C VAL A 190 -3.26 -15.88 -1.47
N SER A 191 -3.00 -17.09 -1.95
CA SER A 191 -2.82 -17.38 -3.38
C SER A 191 -4.06 -17.04 -4.20
N ALA A 192 -5.24 -17.44 -3.73
CA ALA A 192 -6.50 -17.10 -4.37
C ALA A 192 -6.74 -15.58 -4.39
N ALA A 193 -6.48 -14.88 -3.28
CA ALA A 193 -6.65 -13.44 -3.20
C ALA A 193 -5.69 -12.67 -4.12
N VAL A 194 -4.41 -13.06 -4.19
CA VAL A 194 -3.44 -12.48 -5.13
C VAL A 194 -3.85 -12.77 -6.58
N LEU A 195 -4.22 -14.01 -6.90
CA LEU A 195 -4.57 -14.40 -8.27
C LEU A 195 -5.81 -13.67 -8.75
N VAL A 196 -6.91 -13.72 -7.99
CA VAL A 196 -8.16 -13.02 -8.34
C VAL A 196 -7.94 -11.51 -8.35
N GLY A 197 -7.18 -10.98 -7.38
CA GLY A 197 -6.81 -9.56 -7.34
C GLY A 197 -6.06 -9.12 -8.60
N ALA A 198 -5.03 -9.86 -9.00
CA ALA A 198 -4.25 -9.59 -10.21
C ALA A 198 -5.09 -9.73 -11.48
N LEU A 199 -5.94 -10.76 -11.59
CA LEU A 199 -6.83 -10.95 -12.73
C LEU A 199 -7.83 -9.80 -12.87
N VAL A 200 -8.49 -9.39 -11.78
CA VAL A 200 -9.40 -8.24 -11.77
C VAL A 200 -8.65 -6.95 -12.14
N TRP A 201 -7.42 -6.79 -11.65
CA TRP A 201 -6.61 -5.62 -11.91
C TRP A 201 -6.12 -5.52 -13.37
N LEU A 202 -5.76 -6.65 -13.96
CA LEU A 202 -5.31 -6.76 -15.35
C LEU A 202 -6.48 -6.83 -16.35
N LEU A 203 -7.70 -7.08 -15.89
CA LEU A 203 -8.89 -7.23 -16.75
C LEU A 203 -9.10 -6.05 -17.72
N PRO A 204 -9.02 -4.77 -17.30
CA PRO A 204 -9.18 -3.65 -18.22
C PRO A 204 -8.11 -3.63 -19.32
N LEU A 205 -6.88 -4.04 -18.98
CA LEU A 205 -5.77 -4.13 -19.94
C LEU A 205 -6.03 -5.23 -20.97
N LEU A 206 -6.45 -6.42 -20.50
CA LEU A 206 -6.76 -7.56 -21.36
C LEU A 206 -7.93 -7.25 -22.32
N ARG A 207 -8.94 -6.53 -21.84
CA ARG A 207 -10.11 -6.12 -22.64
C ARG A 207 -9.89 -4.87 -23.48
N LYS A 208 -8.72 -4.22 -23.36
CA LYS A 208 -8.42 -2.91 -23.97
C LYS A 208 -9.49 -1.85 -23.64
N GLU A 209 -10.07 -1.96 -22.44
CA GLU A 209 -11.11 -1.07 -21.95
C GLU A 209 -10.52 0.07 -21.12
N GLN A 210 -11.26 1.17 -21.00
CA GLN A 210 -10.90 2.21 -20.05
C GLN A 210 -10.99 1.68 -18.61
N THR A 211 -9.92 1.87 -17.85
CA THR A 211 -9.86 1.46 -16.45
C THR A 211 -10.84 2.28 -15.61
N LYS A 212 -11.78 1.62 -14.94
CA LYS A 212 -12.81 2.25 -14.10
C LYS A 212 -12.41 2.16 -12.62
N PRO A 213 -12.63 3.23 -11.81
CA PRO A 213 -12.27 3.22 -10.39
C PRO A 213 -12.82 2.05 -9.57
N PRO A 214 -14.07 1.58 -9.75
CA PRO A 214 -14.61 0.47 -8.96
C PRO A 214 -13.84 -0.84 -9.16
N VAL A 215 -13.36 -1.13 -10.37
CA VAL A 215 -12.58 -2.34 -10.67
C VAL A 215 -11.26 -2.32 -9.90
N ILE A 216 -10.59 -1.16 -9.90
CA ILE A 216 -9.32 -1.01 -9.15
C ILE A 216 -9.56 -1.02 -7.65
N ALA A 217 -10.70 -0.53 -7.16
CA ALA A 217 -11.04 -0.61 -5.74
C ALA A 217 -11.21 -2.08 -5.28
N VAL A 218 -11.88 -2.91 -6.09
CA VAL A 218 -11.99 -4.36 -5.80
C VAL A 218 -10.61 -5.03 -5.83
N ALA A 219 -9.78 -4.72 -6.84
CA ALA A 219 -8.41 -5.21 -6.88
C ALA A 219 -7.60 -4.77 -5.65
N ALA A 220 -7.73 -3.51 -5.20
CA ALA A 220 -7.07 -3.00 -4.01
C ALA A 220 -7.48 -3.78 -2.75
N LEU A 221 -8.78 -4.05 -2.56
CA LEU A 221 -9.27 -4.83 -1.44
C LEU A 221 -8.73 -6.27 -1.45
N LEU A 222 -8.70 -6.91 -2.62
CA LEU A 222 -8.16 -8.28 -2.77
C LEU A 222 -6.65 -8.34 -2.50
N ILE A 223 -5.88 -7.39 -3.03
CA ILE A 223 -4.43 -7.32 -2.80
C ILE A 223 -4.13 -7.00 -1.34
N LEU A 224 -4.83 -6.05 -0.70
CA LEU A 224 -4.64 -5.77 0.72
C LEU A 224 -5.07 -6.94 1.61
N GLY A 225 -6.16 -7.61 1.27
CA GLY A 225 -6.58 -8.84 1.94
C GLY A 225 -5.50 -9.92 1.86
N ALA A 226 -4.92 -10.13 0.67
CA ALA A 226 -3.81 -11.05 0.47
C ALA A 226 -2.58 -10.68 1.32
N LEU A 227 -2.17 -9.41 1.33
CA LEU A 227 -1.04 -8.94 2.13
C LEU A 227 -1.28 -9.12 3.64
N THR A 228 -2.52 -8.92 4.10
CA THR A 228 -2.92 -9.10 5.50
C THR A 228 -2.89 -10.57 5.91
N LEU A 229 -3.42 -11.45 5.06
CA LEU A 229 -3.37 -12.90 5.27
C LEU A 229 -1.92 -13.40 5.24
N GLY A 230 -1.11 -12.91 4.30
CA GLY A 230 0.31 -13.21 4.19
C GLY A 230 1.10 -12.76 5.42
N GLN A 231 0.79 -11.58 5.96
CA GLN A 231 1.38 -11.11 7.22
C GLN A 231 1.05 -12.05 8.38
N GLY A 232 -0.18 -12.59 8.42
CA GLY A 232 -0.56 -13.62 9.38
C GLY A 232 0.33 -14.87 9.29
N MET A 233 0.64 -15.33 8.07
CA MET A 233 1.55 -16.46 7.85
C MET A 233 2.97 -16.16 8.31
N ILE A 234 3.50 -14.96 7.99
CA ILE A 234 4.84 -14.55 8.43
C ILE A 234 4.97 -14.60 9.95
N TRP A 235 3.94 -14.15 10.67
CA TRP A 235 3.90 -14.22 12.13
C TRP A 235 3.90 -15.66 12.65
N HIS A 236 3.11 -16.55 12.06
CA HIS A 236 3.12 -17.97 12.43
C HIS A 236 4.49 -18.61 12.18
N MET A 237 5.16 -18.28 11.07
CA MET A 237 6.49 -18.80 10.76
C MET A 237 7.61 -18.17 11.60
N ALA A 238 7.41 -16.96 12.13
CA ALA A 238 8.35 -16.29 13.03
C ALA A 238 8.16 -16.72 14.50
N GLY A 239 6.97 -17.24 14.85
CA GLY A 239 6.61 -17.68 16.20
C GLY A 239 7.00 -19.13 16.55
N ASN A 240 7.45 -19.94 15.59
CA ASN A 240 7.97 -21.30 15.86
C ASN A 240 9.47 -21.29 16.28
N ILE A 241 9.85 -20.31 17.09
CA ILE A 241 11.07 -20.35 17.92
C ILE A 241 10.57 -20.42 19.37
N SER A 242 9.91 -21.53 19.69
CA SER A 242 9.65 -22.00 21.05
C SER A 242 9.80 -23.50 21.05
#